data_AF-A0A511JKL7-F1
#
_entry.id   AF-A0A511JKL7-F1
#
_cell.length_a   1.000
_cell.length_b   1.000
_cell.length_c   1.000
_cell.angle_alpha   90.00
_cell.angle_beta   90.00
_cell.angle_gamma   90.00
#
_symmetry.space_group_name_H-M   'P 1'
#
loop_
_entity.id
_entity.type
_entity.pdbx_description
1 polymer ?
#
loop_
_entity_poly.entity_id
_entity_poly.type
_entity_poly.pdbx_seq_one_letter_code
_entity_poly.pdbx_strand_id
1 'polypeptide(L)'
;MFTRRGRVTADVGDGFVAGEAAALQTGLSAALTTVERGSSGPARVELTFATEDGNHVVIVCRNQTVGFVPPSHEESVREQLVAAGRARLETAGQIYRDAEGRRLWVGPPRSGGFPAPEPGADTLAPPRRKIFGLALPDD
;
A
#
# COMPACT_ATOMS: atom_id res chain seq x y z
N MET A 1 -24.89 15.25 11.65
CA MET A 1 -25.27 13.82 11.55
C MET A 1 -24.19 13.14 10.72
N PHE A 2 -23.22 12.46 11.34
CA PHE A 2 -22.13 11.81 10.62
C PHE A 2 -22.65 10.50 10.04
N THR A 3 -23.10 10.52 8.79
CA THR A 3 -23.46 9.30 8.08
C THR A 3 -22.24 8.39 8.08
N ARG A 4 -22.31 7.25 8.79
CA ARG A 4 -21.26 6.24 8.79
C ARG A 4 -21.06 5.83 7.33
N ARG A 5 -19.94 6.25 6.72
CA ARG A 5 -19.63 5.83 5.34
C ARG A 5 -19.70 4.30 5.29
N GLY A 6 -20.45 3.77 4.32
CA GLY A 6 -20.53 2.33 4.10
C GLY A 6 -19.13 1.76 3.91
N ARG A 7 -18.96 0.48 4.23
CA ARG A 7 -17.72 -0.27 4.01
C ARG A 7 -18.00 -1.28 2.92
N VAL A 8 -17.17 -1.27 1.88
CA VAL A 8 -17.27 -2.19 0.74
C VAL A 8 -15.94 -2.93 0.67
N THR A 9 -15.99 -4.25 0.65
CA THR A 9 -14.77 -5.05 0.47
C THR A 9 -14.33 -4.96 -0.99
N ALA A 10 -13.07 -4.62 -1.22
CA ALA A 10 -12.48 -4.61 -2.54
C ALA A 10 -12.27 -6.05 -3.04
N ASP A 11 -12.69 -6.32 -4.26
CA ASP A 11 -12.27 -7.47 -5.01
C ASP A 11 -10.90 -7.19 -5.63
N VAL A 12 -9.87 -7.87 -5.13
CA VAL A 12 -8.49 -7.76 -5.63
C VAL A 12 -8.02 -9.07 -6.26
N GLY A 13 -8.95 -9.95 -6.63
CA GLY A 13 -8.65 -11.29 -7.13
C GLY A 13 -7.75 -12.10 -6.20
N ASP A 14 -6.65 -12.62 -6.75
CA ASP A 14 -5.64 -13.41 -6.02
C ASP A 14 -4.76 -12.54 -5.09
N GLY A 15 -4.89 -11.22 -5.17
CA GLY A 15 -4.06 -10.24 -4.49
C GLY A 15 -2.79 -9.90 -5.28
N PHE A 16 -2.19 -8.76 -4.93
CA PHE A 16 -1.00 -8.22 -5.58
C PHE A 16 -0.07 -7.57 -4.57
N VAL A 17 1.20 -7.40 -4.95
CA VAL A 17 2.15 -6.61 -4.18
C VAL A 17 1.94 -5.14 -4.55
N ALA A 18 1.79 -4.28 -3.55
CA ALA A 18 1.66 -2.84 -3.77
C ALA A 18 2.92 -2.31 -4.46
N GLY A 19 2.69 -1.50 -5.49
CA GLY A 19 3.73 -0.75 -6.17
C GLY A 19 4.28 0.38 -5.31
N GLU A 20 5.45 0.85 -5.70
CA GLU A 20 6.15 2.00 -5.09
C GLU A 20 6.40 1.84 -3.59
N ALA A 21 6.40 0.60 -3.11
CA ALA A 21 6.68 0.27 -1.72
C ALA A 21 8.10 0.73 -1.35
N ALA A 22 9.06 0.66 -2.28
CA ALA A 22 10.41 1.18 -2.05
C ALA A 22 10.41 2.71 -1.86
N ALA A 23 9.56 3.44 -2.59
CA ALA A 23 9.35 4.88 -2.46
C ALA A 23 8.70 5.27 -1.11
N LEU A 24 7.83 4.40 -0.57
CA LEU A 24 6.96 4.67 0.57
C LEU A 24 7.39 4.01 1.90
N GLN A 25 8.67 3.68 2.06
CA GLN A 25 9.20 3.07 3.29
C GLN A 25 8.84 3.85 4.57
N THR A 26 8.79 5.19 4.49
CA THR A 26 8.40 6.06 5.60
C THR A 26 6.92 5.86 5.96
N GLY A 27 6.02 5.84 4.96
CA GLY A 27 4.59 5.62 5.16
C GLY A 27 4.30 4.21 5.69
N LEU A 28 4.95 3.20 5.12
CA LEU A 28 4.88 1.80 5.59
C LEU A 28 5.32 1.67 7.06
N SER A 29 6.41 2.33 7.43
CA SER A 29 6.91 2.29 8.81
C SER A 29 6.01 3.07 9.79
N ALA A 30 5.40 4.17 9.33
CA ALA A 30 4.46 4.97 10.11
C ALA A 30 3.10 4.28 10.30
N ALA A 31 2.66 3.50 9.32
CA ALA A 31 1.42 2.73 9.40
C ALA A 31 1.49 1.59 10.44
N LEU A 32 2.69 1.09 10.72
CA LEU A 32 2.92 0.01 11.68
C LEU A 32 3.05 0.53 13.12
N THR A 33 2.40 -0.17 14.06
CA THR A 33 2.62 0.06 15.50
C THR A 33 4.04 -0.36 15.90
N THR A 34 4.48 0.09 17.07
CA THR A 34 5.78 -0.30 17.66
C THR A 34 5.95 -1.81 17.76
N VAL A 35 4.89 -2.54 18.09
CA VAL A 35 4.91 -4.02 18.21
C VAL A 35 5.07 -4.67 16.83
N GLU A 36 4.30 -4.21 15.84
CA GLU A 36 4.38 -4.74 14.47
C GLU A 36 5.74 -4.41 13.82
N ARG A 37 6.33 -3.25 14.15
CA ARG A 37 7.66 -2.88 13.67
C ARG A 37 8.77 -3.76 14.23
N GLY A 38 8.63 -4.21 15.48
CA GLY A 38 9.58 -5.10 16.17
C GLY A 38 9.42 -6.57 15.81
N SER A 39 8.28 -6.96 15.24
CA SER A 39 8.06 -8.33 14.76
C SER A 39 8.83 -8.59 13.47
N SER A 40 9.42 -9.79 13.37
CA SER A 40 10.02 -10.29 12.12
C SER A 40 9.02 -10.98 11.20
N GLY A 41 7.78 -11.20 11.68
CA GLY A 41 6.70 -11.80 10.88
C GLY A 41 5.90 -10.76 10.09
N PRO A 42 5.13 -11.20 9.06
CA PRO A 42 4.23 -10.33 8.33
C PRO A 42 3.15 -9.75 9.26
N ALA A 43 2.98 -8.43 9.23
CA ALA A 43 1.99 -7.71 10.00
C ALA A 43 0.69 -7.57 9.18
N ARG A 44 -0.41 -8.12 9.70
CA ARG A 44 -1.73 -7.99 9.08
C ARG A 44 -2.28 -6.59 9.32
N VAL A 45 -2.67 -5.92 8.25
CA VAL A 45 -3.18 -4.56 8.28
C VAL A 45 -4.48 -4.46 7.48
N GLU A 46 -5.37 -3.58 7.92
CA GLU A 46 -6.53 -3.18 7.12
C GLU A 46 -6.12 -2.04 6.19
N LEU A 47 -6.36 -2.25 4.90
CA LEU A 47 -6.04 -1.31 3.85
C LEU A 47 -7.32 -0.68 3.32
N THR A 48 -7.20 0.56 2.87
CA THR A 48 -8.26 1.29 2.19
C THR A 48 -7.72 1.80 0.88
N PHE A 49 -8.53 1.79 -0.17
CA PHE A 49 -8.16 2.44 -1.42
C PHE A 49 -8.69 3.86 -1.45
N ALA A 50 -7.90 4.76 -2.02
CA ALA A 50 -8.29 6.12 -2.32
C ALA A 50 -7.73 6.55 -3.67
N THR A 51 -8.36 7.52 -4.31
CA THR A 51 -7.84 8.12 -5.54
C THR A 51 -7.13 9.41 -5.18
N GLU A 52 -5.84 9.52 -5.51
CA GLU A 52 -5.06 10.76 -5.44
C GLU A 52 -5.01 11.39 -6.84
N ASP A 53 -5.19 12.71 -6.89
CA ASP A 53 -5.18 13.54 -8.11
C ASP A 53 -6.09 13.03 -9.24
N GLY A 54 -7.11 12.23 -8.90
CA GLY A 54 -8.08 11.66 -9.86
C GLY A 54 -7.49 10.59 -10.79
N ASN A 55 -6.18 10.40 -10.80
CA ASN A 55 -5.48 9.61 -11.80
C ASN A 55 -4.73 8.41 -11.20
N HIS A 56 -4.44 8.40 -9.90
CA HIS A 56 -3.71 7.30 -9.27
C HIS A 56 -4.49 6.70 -8.12
N VAL A 57 -4.52 5.37 -8.04
CA VAL A 57 -5.13 4.68 -6.91
C VAL A 57 -4.06 4.38 -5.87
N VAL A 58 -4.20 5.02 -4.72
CA VAL A 58 -3.31 4.82 -3.56
C VAL A 58 -3.93 3.88 -2.55
N ILE A 59 -3.04 3.19 -1.84
CA ILE A 59 -3.37 2.31 -0.74
C ILE A 59 -3.04 3.05 0.55
N VAL A 60 -4.06 3.21 1.39
CA VAL A 60 -4.01 3.93 2.65
C VAL A 60 -4.24 2.97 3.80
N CYS A 61 -3.28 2.92 4.72
CA CYS A 61 -3.36 2.18 5.97
C CYS A 61 -3.28 3.15 7.14
N ARG A 62 -4.26 3.13 8.05
CA ARG A 62 -4.30 4.03 9.24
C ARG A 62 -4.02 5.51 8.90
N ASN A 63 -4.64 6.03 7.84
CA ASN A 63 -4.46 7.39 7.31
C ASN A 63 -3.04 7.70 6.81
N GLN A 64 -2.24 6.69 6.48
CA GLN A 64 -0.93 6.83 5.86
C GLN A 64 -0.95 6.16 4.49
N THR A 65 -0.46 6.84 3.47
CA THR A 65 -0.23 6.22 2.16
C THR A 65 0.94 5.25 2.26
N VAL A 66 0.66 3.97 1.97
CA VAL A 66 1.60 2.85 2.16
C VAL A 66 2.00 2.17 0.86
N GLY A 67 1.31 2.46 -0.24
CA GLY A 67 1.59 1.86 -1.54
C GLY A 67 0.69 2.44 -2.62
N PHE A 68 1.01 2.09 -3.86
CA PHE A 68 0.17 2.34 -5.03
C PHE A 68 -0.35 1.02 -5.60
N VAL A 69 -1.50 1.07 -6.25
CA VAL A 69 -2.03 -0.09 -6.99
C VAL A 69 -1.25 -0.21 -8.30
N PRO A 70 -0.71 -1.39 -8.65
CA PRO A 70 -0.03 -1.59 -9.92
C PRO A 70 -0.99 -1.36 -11.10
N PRO A 71 -0.47 -0.94 -12.27
CA PRO A 71 -1.31 -0.59 -13.42
C PRO A 71 -2.21 -1.74 -13.89
N SER A 72 -1.77 -2.99 -13.73
CA SER A 72 -2.55 -4.21 -14.02
C SER A 72 -3.87 -4.28 -13.25
N HIS A 73 -3.95 -3.67 -12.06
CA HIS A 73 -5.11 -3.69 -11.17
C HIS A 73 -5.74 -2.31 -10.96
N GLU A 74 -5.09 -1.23 -11.41
CA GLU A 74 -5.52 0.14 -11.15
C GLU A 74 -6.91 0.43 -11.73
N GLU A 75 -7.17 -0.02 -12.97
CA GLU A 75 -8.47 0.17 -13.63
C GLU A 75 -9.60 -0.52 -12.86
N SER A 76 -9.44 -1.81 -12.52
CA SER A 76 -10.46 -2.57 -11.79
C SER A 76 -10.72 -2.04 -10.37
N VAL A 77 -9.69 -1.57 -9.66
CA VAL A 77 -9.88 -0.97 -8.32
C VAL A 77 -10.52 0.42 -8.45
N ARG A 78 -10.18 1.19 -9.49
CA ARG A 78 -10.81 2.49 -9.77
C ARG A 78 -12.30 2.33 -10.06
N GLU A 79 -12.69 1.35 -10.87
CA GLU A 79 -14.11 1.06 -11.15
C GLU A 79 -14.86 0.71 -9.86
N GLN A 80 -14.26 -0.09 -8.98
CA GLN A 80 -14.86 -0.42 -7.68
C GLN A 80 -14.95 0.79 -6.75
N LEU A 81 -13.97 1.70 -6.76
CA LEU A 81 -14.03 2.96 -6.01
C LEU A 81 -15.17 3.84 -6.51
N VAL A 82 -15.35 3.95 -7.82
CA VAL A 82 -16.47 4.69 -8.43
C VAL A 82 -17.80 4.04 -8.06
N ALA A 83 -17.90 2.71 -8.12
CA ALA A 83 -19.09 1.95 -7.74
C ALA A 83 -19.42 2.06 -6.25
N ALA A 84 -18.40 2.06 -5.38
CA ALA A 84 -18.54 2.28 -3.95
C ALA A 84 -18.99 3.71 -3.61
N GLY A 85 -18.68 4.68 -4.49
CA GLY A 85 -19.11 6.07 -4.39
C GLY A 85 -18.61 6.77 -3.12
N ARG A 86 -19.46 6.84 -2.09
CA ARG A 86 -19.10 7.44 -0.78
C ARG A 86 -18.64 6.41 0.25
N ALA A 87 -18.75 5.13 -0.06
CA ALA A 87 -18.28 4.05 0.80
C ALA A 87 -16.75 3.93 0.74
N ARG A 88 -16.15 3.40 1.81
CA ARG A 88 -14.72 3.08 1.84
C ARG A 88 -14.51 1.71 1.24
N LEU A 89 -13.66 1.64 0.23
CA LEU A 89 -13.21 0.39 -0.36
C LEU A 89 -12.08 -0.17 0.51
N GLU A 90 -12.37 -1.21 1.28
CA GLU A 90 -11.49 -1.82 2.27
C GLU A 90 -10.98 -3.18 1.78
N THR A 91 -9.73 -3.50 2.07
CA THR A 91 -9.18 -4.84 1.83
C THR A 91 -8.21 -5.24 2.93
N ALA A 92 -7.92 -6.53 3.02
CA ALA A 92 -6.86 -7.01 3.89
C ALA A 92 -5.51 -6.79 3.21
N GLY A 93 -4.48 -6.56 4.02
CA GLY A 93 -3.11 -6.52 3.56
C GLY A 93 -2.15 -7.11 4.58
N GLN A 94 -0.93 -7.37 4.12
CA GLN A 94 0.15 -7.80 4.98
C GLN A 94 1.42 -7.04 4.64
N ILE A 95 1.96 -6.32 5.62
CA ILE A 95 3.27 -5.70 5.49
C ILE A 95 4.31 -6.74 5.90
N TYR A 96 5.20 -7.09 4.98
CA TYR A 96 6.28 -8.03 5.19
C TYR A 96 7.62 -7.34 4.93
N ARG A 97 8.71 -7.97 5.39
CA ARG A 97 10.06 -7.50 5.12
C ARG A 97 10.70 -8.39 4.08
N ASP A 98 11.23 -7.76 3.05
CA ASP A 98 11.99 -8.38 1.98
C ASP A 98 13.44 -7.84 1.99
N ALA A 99 14.31 -8.33 1.08
CA ALA A 99 15.71 -7.93 1.04
C ALA A 99 15.90 -6.42 0.79
N GLU A 100 14.98 -5.82 0.04
CA GLU A 100 15.03 -4.39 -0.34
C GLU A 100 14.35 -3.46 0.68
N GLY A 101 13.62 -4.01 1.66
CA GLY A 101 12.90 -3.22 2.67
C GLY A 101 11.54 -3.78 3.04
N ARG A 102 10.67 -2.93 3.59
CA ARG A 102 9.28 -3.33 3.87
C ARG A 102 8.47 -3.32 2.57
N ARG A 103 7.71 -4.38 2.31
CA ARG A 103 6.77 -4.47 1.19
C ARG A 103 5.36 -4.70 1.71
N LEU A 104 4.38 -4.37 0.88
CA LEU A 104 2.97 -4.53 1.20
C LEU A 104 2.32 -5.50 0.23
N TRP A 105 1.77 -6.56 0.77
CA TRP A 105 0.84 -7.43 0.08
C TRP A 105 -0.58 -6.91 0.26
N VAL A 106 -1.33 -6.85 -0.82
CA VAL A 106 -2.73 -6.41 -0.88
C VAL A 106 -3.58 -7.60 -1.30
N GLY A 107 -4.51 -8.00 -0.46
CA GLY A 107 -5.40 -9.14 -0.71
C GLY A 107 -5.44 -10.15 0.44
N PRO A 108 -5.97 -11.34 0.18
CA PRO A 108 -6.23 -12.32 1.23
C PRO A 108 -4.93 -12.67 1.98
N PRO A 109 -5.00 -12.90 3.30
CA PRO A 109 -3.83 -13.17 4.12
C PRO A 109 -3.16 -14.47 3.68
N ARG A 110 -1.93 -14.36 3.20
CA ARG A 110 -1.04 -15.48 2.85
C ARG A 110 -0.06 -15.75 3.98
N SER A 111 0.14 -17.02 4.32
CA SER A 111 1.11 -17.46 5.33
C SER A 111 2.44 -17.93 4.73
N GLY A 112 2.53 -18.01 3.40
CA GLY A 112 3.73 -18.44 2.67
C GLY A 112 4.55 -17.28 2.12
N GLY A 113 5.44 -17.59 1.17
CA GLY A 113 6.23 -16.59 0.45
C GLY A 113 5.33 -15.64 -0.35
N PHE A 114 5.68 -14.35 -0.33
CA PHE A 114 5.03 -13.33 -1.14
C PHE A 114 5.64 -13.35 -2.55
N PRO A 115 4.84 -13.16 -3.60
CA PRO A 115 5.38 -13.03 -4.94
C PRO A 115 6.26 -11.77 -5.02
N ALA A 116 7.19 -11.76 -5.98
CA ALA A 116 7.90 -10.53 -6.31
C ALA A 116 6.91 -9.49 -6.85
N PRO A 117 7.13 -8.19 -6.61
CA PRO A 117 6.32 -7.15 -7.24
C PRO A 117 6.41 -7.27 -8.76
N GLU A 118 5.32 -6.87 -9.43
CA GLU A 118 5.30 -6.83 -10.89
C GLU A 118 6.44 -5.91 -11.40
N PRO A 119 7.15 -6.29 -12.46
CA PRO A 119 8.19 -5.45 -13.05
C PRO A 119 7.56 -4.15 -13.55
N GLY A 120 8.00 -3.01 -13.01
CA GLY A 120 7.39 -1.70 -13.27
C GLY A 120 6.29 -1.28 -12.28
N ALA A 121 6.06 -2.04 -11.20
CA ALA A 121 5.22 -1.58 -10.08
C ALA A 121 5.94 -0.53 -9.20
N ASP A 122 7.27 -0.57 -9.13
CA ASP A 122 8.10 0.47 -8.50
C ASP A 122 8.70 1.36 -9.59
N THR A 123 7.89 2.30 -10.12
CA THR A 123 8.35 3.31 -11.08
C THR A 123 9.04 4.49 -10.41
N LEU A 124 8.63 4.83 -9.17
CA LEU A 124 9.29 5.86 -8.40
C LEU A 124 10.63 5.34 -7.85
N ALA A 125 11.68 6.12 -8.12
CA ALA A 125 12.96 5.92 -7.43
C ALA A 125 12.73 5.96 -5.90
N PRO A 126 13.41 5.12 -5.11
CA PRO A 126 13.30 5.13 -3.65
C PRO A 126 13.52 6.56 -3.14
N PRO A 127 12.84 6.97 -2.05
CA PRO A 127 12.92 8.35 -1.62
C PRO A 127 14.38 8.58 -1.24
N ARG A 128 15.06 9.48 -1.96
CA ARG A 128 16.44 9.85 -1.62
C ARG A 128 16.44 10.23 -0.15
N ARG A 129 17.31 9.61 0.65
CA ARG A 129 17.46 9.92 2.08
C ARG A 129 17.72 11.42 2.23
N LYS A 130 16.67 12.18 2.49
CA LYS A 130 16.78 13.61 2.81
C LYS A 130 17.05 13.71 4.31
N ILE A 131 18.29 13.95 4.66
CA ILE A 131 18.64 14.40 6.02
C ILE A 131 18.48 15.92 6.00
N PHE A 132 17.54 16.46 6.78
CA PHE A 132 17.31 17.91 6.93
C PHE A 132 17.21 18.71 5.60
N GLY A 133 16.52 18.18 4.60
CA GLY A 133 16.29 18.90 3.33
C GLY A 133 17.52 19.04 2.43
N LEU A 134 18.65 18.42 2.77
CA LEU A 134 19.86 18.39 1.94
C LEU A 134 19.97 17.04 1.23
N ALA A 135 20.14 17.08 -0.10
CA ALA A 135 20.45 15.90 -0.89
C ALA A 135 21.90 15.47 -0.60
N LEU A 136 22.09 14.24 -0.15
CA LEU A 136 23.42 13.64 -0.08
C LEU A 136 23.87 13.29 -1.52
N PRO A 137 25.08 13.64 -1.94
CA PRO A 137 25.64 13.14 -3.18
C PRO A 137 25.82 11.62 -3.10
N ASP A 138 25.47 10.94 -4.20
CA ASP A 138 25.82 9.55 -4.48
C ASP A 138 27.31 9.56 -4.84
N ASP A 139 28.14 8.79 -4.13
CA ASP A 139 29.56 8.59 -4.44
C ASP A 139 29.72 7.50 -5.50
#